data_AF-A0A024U1F4-F1
#
_entry.id   AF-A0A024U1F4-F1
#
_cell.length_a   1.000
_cell.length_b   1.000
_cell.length_c   1.000
_cell.angle_alpha   90.00
_cell.angle_beta   90.00
_cell.angle_gamma   90.00
#
_symmetry.space_group_name_H-M   'P 1'
#
loop_
_entity.id
_entity.type
_entity.pdbx_description
1 polymer ?
#
loop_
_entity_poly.entity_id
_entity_poly.type
_entity_poly.pdbx_seq_one_letter_code
_entity_poly.pdbx_strand_id
1 'polypeptide(L)'
;MVLHFYTAALESKTLQELFGLSATTFSRVLHKAEEALSVALKAMKDARIQWPSKKTQALWASKTQEREPLVTGVFALVDGKNFRVQIPTNADLKNAQYNGLCACHFTV
;
A
#
# COMPACT_ATOMS: atom_id res chain seq x y z
N MET A 1 -10.99 -10.57 -13.46
CA MET A 1 -9.65 -11.19 -13.47
C MET A 1 -8.63 -10.34 -12.73
N VAL A 2 -8.20 -9.16 -13.24
CA VAL A 2 -7.15 -8.32 -12.62
C VAL A 2 -7.47 -7.87 -11.19
N LEU A 3 -8.71 -7.45 -10.92
CA LEU A 3 -9.08 -7.05 -9.56
C LEU A 3 -8.99 -8.23 -8.59
N HIS A 4 -9.50 -9.39 -9.00
CA HIS A 4 -9.42 -10.62 -8.21
C HIS A 4 -7.98 -11.10 -7.99
N PHE A 5 -7.09 -10.88 -8.97
CA PHE A 5 -5.66 -11.14 -8.84
C PHE A 5 -5.00 -10.28 -7.75
N TYR A 6 -5.42 -9.02 -7.60
CA TYR A 6 -4.87 -8.11 -6.59
C TYR A 6 -5.58 -8.16 -5.22
N THR A 7 -6.84 -8.56 -5.18
CA THR A 7 -7.65 -8.53 -3.93
C THR A 7 -7.79 -9.89 -3.27
N ALA A 8 -7.64 -10.99 -4.01
CA ALA A 8 -7.70 -12.33 -3.45
C ALA A 8 -6.27 -12.88 -3.30
N ALA A 9 -5.99 -13.58 -2.19
CA ALA A 9 -4.73 -14.30 -1.97
C ALA A 9 -4.68 -15.58 -2.83
N LEU A 10 -4.88 -15.44 -4.14
CA LEU A 10 -4.86 -16.53 -5.09
C LEU A 10 -3.58 -16.50 -5.90
N GLU A 11 -2.95 -17.67 -6.01
CA GLU A 11 -1.82 -17.84 -6.89
C GLU A 11 -2.25 -17.69 -8.35
N SER A 12 -1.33 -17.20 -9.18
CA SER A 12 -1.53 -17.09 -10.63
C SER A 12 -1.98 -18.40 -11.28
N LYS A 13 -1.55 -19.55 -10.71
CA LYS A 13 -1.91 -20.89 -11.18
C LYS A 13 -3.40 -21.18 -11.01
N THR A 14 -3.97 -20.82 -9.86
CA THR A 14 -5.40 -21.01 -9.60
C THR A 14 -6.27 -20.23 -10.58
N LEU A 15 -5.84 -19.01 -10.93
CA LEU A 15 -6.54 -18.21 -11.94
C LEU A 15 -6.38 -18.77 -13.36
N GLN A 16 -5.21 -19.32 -13.70
CA GLN A 16 -5.01 -20.00 -14.97
C GLN A 16 -5.94 -21.20 -15.13
N GLU A 17 -6.04 -22.04 -14.09
CA GLU A 17 -6.92 -23.21 -14.07
C GLU A 17 -8.39 -22.80 -14.14
N LEU A 18 -8.81 -21.81 -13.33
CA LEU A 18 -10.19 -21.33 -13.28
C LEU A 18 -10.69 -20.82 -14.63
N PHE A 19 -9.83 -20.16 -15.41
CA PHE A 19 -10.18 -19.58 -16.70
C PHE A 19 -9.72 -20.44 -17.90
N GLY A 20 -9.11 -21.60 -17.66
CA GLY A 20 -8.59 -22.48 -18.71
C GLY A 20 -7.51 -21.84 -19.60
N LEU A 21 -6.66 -20.99 -19.01
CA LEU A 21 -5.65 -20.20 -19.74
C LEU A 21 -4.27 -20.84 -19.65
N SER A 22 -3.53 -20.86 -20.76
CA SER A 22 -2.08 -21.08 -20.70
C SER A 22 -1.39 -19.95 -19.94
N ALA A 23 -0.24 -20.21 -19.32
CA ALA A 23 0.55 -19.19 -18.63
C ALA A 23 0.85 -17.97 -19.53
N THR A 24 1.18 -18.21 -20.80
CA THR A 24 1.46 -17.14 -21.78
C THR A 24 0.23 -16.29 -22.09
N THR A 25 -0.95 -16.92 -22.22
CA THR A 25 -2.21 -16.21 -22.44
C THR A 25 -2.62 -15.43 -21.20
N PHE A 26 -2.48 -16.02 -20.01
CA PHE A 26 -2.76 -15.38 -18.74
C PHE A 26 -1.92 -14.12 -18.55
N SER A 27 -0.60 -14.19 -18.73
CA SER A 27 0.28 -13.02 -18.60
C SER A 27 -0.10 -11.90 -19.57
N ARG A 28 -0.40 -12.22 -20.83
CA ARG A 28 -0.80 -11.22 -21.83
C ARG A 28 -2.15 -10.57 -21.51
N VAL A 29 -3.12 -11.35 -21.03
CA VAL A 29 -4.44 -10.84 -20.64
C VAL A 29 -4.32 -9.99 -19.38
N LEU A 30 -3.52 -10.43 -18.40
CA LEU A 30 -3.29 -9.69 -17.17
C LEU A 30 -2.66 -8.33 -17.45
N HIS A 31 -1.59 -8.29 -18.26
CA HIS A 31 -0.94 -7.04 -18.66
C HIS A 31 -1.91 -6.05 -19.30
N LYS A 32 -2.71 -6.50 -20.28
CA LYS A 32 -3.72 -5.64 -20.93
C LYS A 32 -4.78 -5.15 -19.94
N ALA A 33 -5.18 -6.00 -19.00
CA ALA A 33 -6.15 -5.63 -17.96
C ALA A 33 -5.56 -4.61 -16.97
N GLU A 34 -4.27 -4.70 -16.64
CA GLU A 34 -3.55 -3.70 -15.82
C GLU A 34 -3.43 -2.36 -16.53
N GLU A 35 -3.13 -2.35 -17.83
CA GLU A 35 -3.13 -1.13 -18.64
C GLU A 35 -4.50 -0.44 -18.63
N ALA A 36 -5.57 -1.22 -18.87
CA ALA A 36 -6.94 -0.71 -18.84
C ALA A 36 -7.32 -0.18 -17.44
N LEU A 37 -6.93 -0.89 -16.38
CA LEU A 37 -7.14 -0.46 -15.00
C LEU A 37 -6.41 0.85 -14.71
N SER A 38 -5.16 0.99 -15.15
CA SER A 38 -4.37 2.22 -14.99
C SER A 38 -5.04 3.42 -15.65
N VAL A 39 -5.61 3.24 -16.86
CA VAL A 39 -6.36 4.29 -17.56
C VAL A 39 -7.63 4.67 -16.77
N ALA A 40 -8.37 3.69 -16.27
CA ALA A 40 -9.57 3.94 -15.46
C ALA A 40 -9.24 4.71 -14.17
N LEU A 41 -8.20 4.27 -13.43
CA LEU A 41 -7.79 4.90 -12.17
C LEU A 41 -7.31 6.35 -12.38
N LYS A 42 -6.65 6.66 -13.49
CA LYS A 42 -6.25 8.04 -13.83
C LYS A 42 -7.44 9.00 -13.97
N ALA A 43 -8.57 8.50 -14.47
CA ALA A 43 -9.79 9.29 -14.61
C ALA A 43 -10.53 9.51 -13.27
N MET A 44 -10.33 8.61 -12.31
CA MET A 44 -10.99 8.67 -11.00
C MET A 44 -10.26 9.63 -10.05
N LYS A 45 -11.00 10.60 -9.50
CA LYS A 45 -10.40 11.58 -8.57
C LYS A 45 -9.94 10.94 -7.26
N ASP A 46 -10.73 10.01 -6.74
CA ASP A 46 -10.51 9.39 -5.44
C ASP A 46 -9.38 8.34 -5.45
N ALA A 47 -9.03 7.83 -6.63
CA ALA A 47 -7.92 6.91 -6.81
C ALA A 47 -6.56 7.61 -6.91
N ARG A 48 -6.52 8.95 -6.87
CA ARG A 48 -5.27 9.69 -7.03
C ARG A 48 -4.40 9.58 -5.79
N ILE A 49 -3.18 9.10 -6.00
CA ILE A 49 -2.12 9.15 -4.99
C ILE A 49 -1.58 10.58 -5.00
N GLN A 50 -1.92 11.34 -3.97
CA GLN A 50 -1.49 12.73 -3.80
C GLN A 50 -0.90 12.94 -2.41
N TRP A 51 0.11 13.78 -2.33
CA TRP A 51 0.63 14.20 -1.03
C TRP A 51 -0.37 15.12 -0.34
N PRO A 52 -0.72 14.88 0.94
CA PRO A 52 -1.64 15.74 1.66
C PRO A 52 -1.10 17.16 1.82
N SER A 53 -1.98 18.15 1.88
CA SER A 53 -1.60 19.54 2.16
C SER A 53 -1.01 19.69 3.57
N LYS A 54 -0.18 20.72 3.82
CA LYS A 54 0.38 20.98 5.16
C LYS A 54 -0.69 21.09 6.25
N LYS A 55 -1.85 21.68 5.92
CA LYS A 55 -3.00 21.79 6.83
C LYS A 55 -3.57 20.41 7.18
N THR A 56 -3.73 19.56 6.16
CA THR A 56 -4.19 18.17 6.32
C THR A 56 -3.20 17.35 7.14
N GLN A 57 -1.90 17.50 6.88
CA GLN A 57 -0.83 16.83 7.64
C GLN A 57 -0.86 17.21 9.12
N ALA A 58 -0.98 18.51 9.44
CA ALA A 58 -1.08 18.98 10.82
C ALA A 58 -2.33 18.45 11.53
N LEU A 59 -3.47 18.43 10.82
CA LEU A 59 -4.71 17.85 11.35
C LEU A 59 -4.53 16.36 11.66
N TRP A 60 -3.98 15.59 10.74
CA TRP A 60 -3.74 14.16 10.94
C TRP A 60 -2.72 13.90 12.04
N ALA A 61 -1.67 14.70 12.14
CA ALA A 61 -0.70 14.60 13.22
C ALA A 61 -1.31 14.86 14.61
N SER A 62 -2.19 15.86 14.71
CA SER A 62 -2.97 16.08 15.94
C SER A 62 -3.82 14.87 16.30
N LYS A 63 -4.47 14.23 15.31
CA LYS A 63 -5.28 13.03 15.53
C LYS A 63 -4.45 11.81 15.93
N THR A 64 -3.25 11.66 15.39
CA THR A 64 -2.30 10.63 15.84
C THR A 64 -1.92 10.86 17.30
N GLN A 65 -1.58 12.10 17.67
CA GLN A 65 -1.17 12.42 19.04
C GLN A 65 -2.29 12.26 20.07
N GLU A 66 -3.53 12.61 19.70
CA GLU A 66 -4.71 12.36 20.55
C GLU A 66 -4.81 10.87 20.93
N ARG A 67 -4.42 9.96 20.03
CA ARG A 67 -4.43 8.52 20.26
C ARG A 67 -3.16 8.02 20.96
N GLU A 68 -2.00 8.52 20.56
CA GLU A 68 -0.68 8.13 21.06
C GLU A 68 0.09 9.37 21.55
N PRO A 69 -0.05 9.77 22.84
CA PRO A 69 0.46 11.04 23.35
C PRO A 69 1.98 11.21 23.28
N LEU A 70 2.75 10.12 23.17
CA LEU A 70 4.21 10.15 23.06
C LEU A 70 4.69 10.43 21.62
N VAL A 71 3.79 10.37 20.64
CA VAL A 71 4.13 10.46 19.22
C VAL A 71 3.76 11.85 18.69
N THR A 72 4.79 12.68 18.44
CA THR A 72 4.59 14.10 18.10
C THR A 72 4.85 14.46 16.64
N GLY A 73 3.88 15.17 16.05
CA GLY A 73 4.03 15.80 14.74
C GLY A 73 4.06 14.83 13.56
N VAL A 74 3.60 13.59 13.74
CA VAL A 74 3.62 12.57 12.68
C VAL A 74 2.22 12.15 12.27
N PHE A 75 2.08 11.84 10.99
CA PHE A 75 0.94 11.13 10.44
C PHE A 75 1.46 9.94 9.64
N ALA A 76 0.70 8.85 9.59
CA ALA A 76 1.12 7.64 8.90
C ALA A 76 0.40 7.51 7.55
N LEU A 77 1.10 6.92 6.57
CA LEU A 77 0.47 6.34 5.39
C LEU A 77 0.66 4.83 5.49
N VAL A 78 -0.41 4.08 5.18
CA VAL A 78 -0.29 2.64 4.97
C VAL A 78 0.05 2.45 3.52
N ASP A 79 1.32 2.16 3.25
CA ASP A 79 1.71 1.66 1.95
C ASP A 79 1.87 0.15 2.03
N GLY A 80 1.31 -0.56 1.05
CA GLY A 80 1.46 -2.02 0.93
C GLY A 80 2.88 -2.43 0.51
N LYS A 81 3.81 -1.48 0.37
CA LYS A 81 5.18 -1.68 -0.07
C LYS A 81 6.15 -1.11 0.98
N ASN A 82 7.28 -1.80 1.16
CA ASN A 82 8.34 -1.33 2.04
C ASN A 82 9.19 -0.27 1.32
N PHE A 83 8.72 0.98 1.28
CA PHE A 83 9.55 2.09 0.82
C PHE A 83 10.68 2.37 1.82
N ARG A 84 11.85 2.74 1.30
CA ARG A 84 12.97 3.20 2.15
C ARG A 84 12.59 4.54 2.78
N VAL A 85 12.43 4.56 4.09
CA VAL A 85 12.15 5.76 4.89
C VAL A 85 13.34 6.09 5.78
N GLN A 86 13.46 7.37 6.17
CA GLN A 86 14.49 7.82 7.10
C GLN A 86 14.24 7.20 8.50
N ILE A 87 15.31 6.75 9.15
CA ILE A 87 15.24 6.10 10.47
C ILE A 87 15.59 7.13 11.55
N PRO A 88 14.81 7.24 12.64
CA PRO A 88 15.13 8.10 13.77
C PRO A 88 16.40 7.65 14.49
N THR A 89 17.24 8.61 14.89
CA THR A 89 18.50 8.35 15.60
C THR A 89 18.32 7.90 17.06
N ASN A 90 17.15 8.17 17.67
CA ASN A 90 16.84 7.84 19.06
C ASN A 90 15.97 6.57 19.13
N ALA A 91 16.43 5.56 19.87
CA ALA A 91 15.77 4.26 20.01
C ALA A 91 14.38 4.35 20.69
N ASP A 92 14.19 5.25 21.64
CA ASP A 92 12.90 5.41 22.34
C ASP A 92 11.87 6.06 21.42
N LEU A 93 12.28 7.06 20.64
CA LEU A 93 11.43 7.67 19.61
C LEU A 93 11.11 6.69 18.49
N LYS A 94 12.09 5.86 18.10
CA LYS A 94 11.87 4.76 17.15
C LYS A 94 10.81 3.78 17.67
N ASN A 95 10.90 3.34 18.92
CA ASN A 95 9.94 2.39 19.50
C ASN A 95 8.54 3.01 19.61
N ALA A 96 8.43 4.27 19.99
CA ALA A 96 7.14 4.97 20.05
C ALA A 96 6.50 5.16 18.66
N GLN A 97 7.32 5.35 17.62
CA GLN A 97 6.84 5.50 16.23
C GLN A 97 6.59 4.15 15.52
N TYR A 98 7.09 3.05 16.09
CA TYR A 98 6.95 1.71 15.52
C TYR A 98 5.62 1.08 15.97
N ASN A 99 4.63 1.11 15.09
CA ASN A 99 3.28 0.59 15.35
C ASN A 99 3.09 -0.89 14.97
N GLY A 100 4.17 -1.64 14.68
CA GLY A 100 4.11 -3.09 14.41
C GLY A 100 3.34 -3.51 13.14
N LEU A 101 2.82 -2.55 12.37
CA LEU A 101 1.99 -2.80 11.18
C LEU A 101 2.80 -3.08 9.90
N CYS A 102 4.13 -2.98 9.93
CA CYS A 102 5.01 -3.53 8.89
C CYS A 102 5.12 -5.05 9.02
N ALA A 103 3.99 -5.76 8.83
CA ALA A 103 4.00 -7.21 8.66
C ALA A 103 4.24 -7.54 7.18
N CYS A 104 5.50 -7.49 6.75
CA CYS A 104 5.96 -8.23 5.58
C CYS A 104 7.45 -8.55 5.69
N HIS A 105 7.71 -9.70 6.33
CA HIS A 105 8.84 -10.61 6.09
C HIS A 105 10.24 -9.97 6.01
N PHE A 106 10.89 -9.80 7.17
CA PHE A 106 12.34 -9.94 7.22
C PHE A 106 12.64 -11.44 7.30
N THR A 107 12.79 -12.11 6.15
CA THR A 107 13.68 -13.26 6.12
C THR A 107 15.11 -12.74 6.13
N VAL A 108 15.86 -13.32 7.06
CA VAL A 108 17.29 -13.15 7.36
C VAL A 108 18.15 -12.99 6.12
#